data_AF-A0A7K4DKV8-F1
#
_entry.id   AF-A0A7K4DKV8-F1
#
_cell.length_a   1.000
_cell.length_b   1.000
_cell.length_c   1.000
_cell.angle_alpha   90.00
_cell.angle_beta   90.00
_cell.angle_gamma   90.00
#
_symmetry.space_group_name_H-M   'P 1'
#
loop_
_entity.id
_entity.type
_entity.pdbx_description
1 polymer ?
#
loop_
_entity_poly.entity_id
_entity_poly.type
_entity_poly.pdbx_seq_one_letter_code
_entity_poly.pdbx_strand_id
1 'polypeptide(L)'
;MRRSLLNPILAFGVLIILMMGFIYIGDTIEGYFPPQKPEEITAMSIGDTVVSGMKVVDDTKIRKVPVLYNFEYLKNLLQEEKYLQIINGLLTGSVETPLAKLASGSISAQGVAHGFEGPGFLSVQGQQLVVNPPQTFVWGYKTGYTVGVKTKDGLEIREGGKSGELVKTVSSSDIKNETIPHEYVTITTFKKWYNRSDVGDYINLDYSLTGFNDGRNQVPPSQIKTFFGESVVTYMKNYPSGSPVMAYMGPHSENVTASSAESLGSHPEYGDAARAYNAMQFARAWNGTIIPPKTGSNGKENIGFDPCPDPNATGGSAVHGVCPAGRSLRGATAAAGLPLPSGIRWGELSIAYDTSPTVGVKVYNNHNYPIKLVMWTEGSGAGLVINSRVVKLS
;
A
#
# COMPACT_ATOMS: atom_id res chain seq x y z
N MET A 1 -80.47 7.14 -23.83
CA MET A 1 -79.11 6.98 -23.27
C MET A 1 -79.20 6.50 -21.83
N ARG A 2 -78.77 5.27 -21.52
CA ARG A 2 -78.32 4.86 -20.17
C ARG A 2 -77.33 3.72 -20.36
N ARG A 3 -76.04 4.01 -20.12
CA ARG A 3 -74.92 3.07 -20.24
C ARG A 3 -75.06 1.99 -19.18
N SER A 4 -74.92 0.73 -19.58
CA SER A 4 -74.77 -0.43 -18.72
C SER A 4 -73.59 -0.21 -17.77
N LEU A 5 -73.88 -0.17 -16.47
CA LEU A 5 -72.89 -0.33 -15.41
C LEU A 5 -72.56 -1.82 -15.36
N LEU A 6 -71.28 -2.17 -15.60
CA LEU A 6 -70.78 -3.52 -15.36
C LEU A 6 -71.22 -3.98 -13.96
N ASN A 7 -71.74 -5.20 -13.88
CA ASN A 7 -72.16 -5.82 -12.64
C ASN A 7 -70.97 -5.84 -11.65
N PRO A 8 -71.03 -5.12 -10.51
CA PRO A 8 -69.87 -4.88 -9.66
C PRO A 8 -69.22 -6.17 -9.14
N ILE A 9 -69.99 -7.23 -8.94
CA ILE A 9 -69.50 -8.56 -8.55
C ILE A 9 -68.59 -9.16 -9.65
N LEU A 10 -68.97 -8.98 -10.91
CA LEU A 10 -68.24 -9.48 -12.08
C LEU A 10 -66.96 -8.66 -12.29
N ALA A 11 -67.03 -7.34 -12.06
CA ALA A 11 -65.86 -6.46 -12.07
C ALA A 11 -64.86 -6.81 -10.95
N PHE A 12 -65.34 -7.06 -9.73
CA PHE A 12 -64.49 -7.50 -8.60
C PHE A 12 -63.88 -8.89 -8.84
N GLY A 13 -64.65 -9.84 -9.40
CA GLY A 13 -64.15 -11.17 -9.74
C GLY A 13 -63.01 -11.12 -10.78
N VAL A 14 -63.17 -10.30 -11.83
CA VAL A 14 -62.12 -10.06 -12.83
C VAL A 14 -60.88 -9.42 -12.20
N LEU A 15 -61.06 -8.46 -11.28
CA LEU A 15 -59.95 -7.79 -10.57
C LEU A 15 -59.16 -8.76 -9.68
N ILE A 16 -59.83 -9.68 -8.98
CA ILE A 16 -59.18 -10.70 -8.14
C ILE A 16 -58.40 -11.69 -9.01
N ILE A 17 -58.98 -12.16 -10.12
CA ILE A 17 -58.29 -13.05 -11.07
C ILE A 17 -57.06 -12.36 -11.68
N LEU A 18 -57.19 -11.09 -12.07
CA LEU A 18 -56.06 -10.30 -12.55
C LEU A 18 -55.00 -10.14 -11.47
N MET A 19 -55.36 -9.80 -10.23
CA MET A 19 -54.40 -9.72 -9.11
C MET A 19 -53.68 -11.04 -8.86
N MET A 20 -54.40 -12.17 -8.80
CA MET A 20 -53.76 -13.48 -8.63
C MET A 20 -52.83 -13.83 -9.81
N GLY A 21 -53.22 -13.49 -11.03
CA GLY A 21 -52.37 -13.63 -12.21
C GLY A 21 -51.10 -12.78 -12.13
N PHE A 22 -51.23 -11.51 -11.70
CA PHE A 22 -50.07 -10.62 -11.52
C PHE A 22 -49.16 -11.06 -10.37
N ILE A 23 -49.71 -11.58 -9.27
CA ILE A 23 -48.93 -12.12 -8.13
C ILE A 23 -48.17 -13.37 -8.59
N TYR A 24 -48.83 -14.33 -9.23
CA TYR A 24 -48.19 -15.55 -9.71
C TYR A 24 -47.08 -15.25 -10.73
N ILE A 25 -47.34 -14.34 -11.67
CA ILE A 25 -46.34 -13.91 -12.65
C ILE A 25 -45.19 -13.16 -11.94
N GLY A 26 -45.47 -12.34 -10.93
CA GLY A 26 -44.47 -11.65 -10.11
C GLY A 26 -43.52 -12.61 -9.39
N ASP A 27 -44.06 -13.57 -8.64
CA ASP A 27 -43.27 -14.59 -7.92
C ASP A 27 -42.44 -15.44 -8.88
N THR A 28 -43.00 -15.78 -10.05
CA THR A 28 -42.27 -16.54 -11.06
C THR A 28 -41.13 -15.72 -11.67
N ILE A 29 -41.32 -14.41 -11.89
CA ILE A 29 -40.32 -13.49 -12.46
C ILE A 29 -39.18 -13.20 -11.47
N GLU A 30 -39.44 -13.08 -10.17
CA GLU A 30 -38.37 -12.96 -9.17
C GLU A 30 -37.40 -14.15 -9.20
N GLY A 31 -37.91 -15.35 -9.48
CA GLY A 31 -37.08 -16.54 -9.70
C GLY A 31 -36.21 -16.48 -10.97
N TYR A 32 -36.59 -15.69 -11.98
CA TYR A 32 -35.84 -15.53 -13.24
C TYR A 32 -34.85 -14.35 -13.24
N PHE A 33 -35.01 -13.37 -12.34
CA PHE A 33 -34.10 -12.21 -12.23
C PHE A 33 -33.43 -12.19 -10.84
N PRO A 34 -32.38 -13.00 -10.63
CA PRO A 34 -31.68 -12.99 -9.35
C PRO A 34 -31.10 -11.61 -9.04
N PRO A 35 -31.02 -11.21 -7.75
CA PRO A 35 -30.40 -9.95 -7.35
C PRO A 35 -29.04 -9.76 -8.00
N GLN A 36 -28.80 -8.56 -8.53
CA GLN A 36 -27.52 -8.22 -9.12
C GLN A 36 -26.44 -8.26 -8.05
N LYS A 37 -25.32 -8.92 -8.35
CA LYS A 37 -24.19 -8.97 -7.44
C LYS A 37 -23.49 -7.59 -7.38
N PRO A 38 -23.08 -7.11 -6.19
CA PRO A 38 -22.43 -5.81 -6.07
C PRO A 38 -21.15 -5.67 -6.88
N GLU A 39 -20.42 -6.76 -7.08
CA GLU A 39 -19.19 -6.79 -7.88
C GLU A 39 -19.45 -6.50 -9.37
N GLU A 40 -20.67 -6.75 -9.87
CA GLU A 40 -21.02 -6.54 -11.27
C GLU A 40 -21.13 -5.05 -11.62
N ILE A 41 -21.36 -4.18 -10.62
CA ILE A 41 -21.57 -2.75 -10.83
C ILE A 41 -20.32 -1.91 -10.58
N THR A 42 -19.16 -2.51 -10.30
CA THR A 42 -17.98 -1.73 -9.91
C THR A 42 -17.29 -1.07 -11.10
N ALA A 43 -16.76 0.13 -10.90
CA ALA A 43 -15.91 0.83 -11.85
C ALA A 43 -14.42 0.38 -11.76
N MET A 44 -14.07 -0.35 -10.71
CA MET A 44 -12.72 -0.82 -10.39
C MET A 44 -12.76 -2.19 -9.72
N SER A 45 -11.61 -2.82 -9.48
CA SER A 45 -11.56 -4.17 -8.93
C SER A 45 -11.85 -4.15 -7.42
N ILE A 46 -12.50 -5.21 -6.94
CA ILE A 46 -12.59 -5.45 -5.49
C ILE A 46 -11.18 -5.60 -4.92
N GLY A 47 -10.93 -4.92 -3.81
CA GLY A 47 -9.63 -4.81 -3.17
C GLY A 47 -8.82 -3.58 -3.59
N ASP A 48 -9.23 -2.83 -4.62
CA ASP A 48 -8.47 -1.65 -5.05
C ASP A 48 -8.51 -0.53 -4.02
N THR A 49 -7.43 0.26 -3.97
CA THR A 49 -7.36 1.44 -3.10
C THR A 49 -8.29 2.54 -3.61
N VAL A 50 -9.00 3.19 -2.69
CA VAL A 50 -9.99 4.23 -2.98
C VAL A 50 -9.75 5.42 -2.08
N VAL A 51 -9.76 6.63 -2.66
CA VAL A 51 -9.81 7.89 -1.90
C VAL A 51 -11.15 8.58 -2.13
N SER A 52 -11.53 9.44 -1.18
CA SER A 52 -12.75 10.25 -1.26
C SER A 52 -12.79 11.04 -2.59
N GLY A 53 -13.95 11.03 -3.25
CA GLY A 53 -14.18 11.64 -4.56
C GLY A 53 -14.03 10.69 -5.76
N MET A 54 -13.50 9.47 -5.58
CA MET A 54 -13.41 8.50 -6.68
C MET A 54 -14.78 7.89 -7.00
N LYS A 55 -15.09 7.78 -8.30
CA LYS A 55 -16.25 7.00 -8.78
C LYS A 55 -15.91 5.51 -8.66
N VAL A 56 -16.66 4.78 -7.82
CA VAL A 56 -16.44 3.35 -7.55
C VAL A 56 -17.52 2.45 -8.15
N VAL A 57 -18.65 3.04 -8.55
CA VAL A 57 -19.75 2.36 -9.25
C VAL A 57 -19.79 2.81 -10.70
N ASP A 58 -19.97 1.87 -11.61
CA ASP A 58 -20.26 2.13 -13.01
C ASP A 58 -21.78 2.04 -13.22
N ASP A 59 -22.43 3.21 -13.38
CA ASP A 59 -23.89 3.28 -13.57
C ASP A 59 -24.34 2.53 -14.84
N THR A 60 -23.47 2.36 -15.84
CA THR A 60 -23.81 1.64 -17.08
C THR A 60 -23.97 0.14 -16.87
N LYS A 61 -23.39 -0.39 -15.78
CA LYS A 61 -23.48 -1.81 -15.40
C LYS A 61 -24.68 -2.11 -14.52
N ILE A 62 -25.42 -1.10 -14.05
CA ILE A 62 -26.60 -1.32 -13.20
C ILE A 62 -27.72 -1.96 -14.03
N ARG A 63 -28.18 -3.13 -13.56
CA ARG A 63 -29.21 -3.90 -14.24
C ARG A 63 -30.56 -3.19 -14.17
N LYS A 64 -31.23 -3.14 -15.32
CA LYS A 64 -32.61 -2.69 -15.45
C LYS A 64 -33.57 -3.85 -15.24
N VAL A 65 -34.63 -3.61 -14.48
CA VAL A 65 -35.68 -4.59 -14.13
C VAL A 65 -37.06 -4.01 -14.44
N PRO A 66 -38.09 -4.82 -14.72
CA PRO A 66 -39.41 -4.29 -15.05
C PRO A 66 -40.02 -3.48 -13.89
N VAL A 67 -40.56 -2.29 -14.20
CA VAL A 67 -41.13 -1.36 -13.20
C VAL A 67 -42.33 -1.95 -12.48
N LEU A 68 -43.15 -2.74 -13.20
CA LEU A 68 -44.39 -3.33 -12.67
C LEU A 68 -44.16 -4.19 -11.42
N TYR A 69 -42.98 -4.82 -11.31
CA TYR A 69 -42.62 -5.68 -10.17
C TYR A 69 -41.67 -5.01 -9.18
N ASN A 70 -41.17 -3.82 -9.48
CA ASN A 70 -40.18 -3.11 -8.68
C ASN A 70 -40.59 -1.64 -8.49
N PHE A 71 -41.88 -1.38 -8.28
CA PHE A 71 -42.41 -0.03 -8.21
C PHE A 71 -41.78 0.77 -7.05
N GLU A 72 -41.38 0.10 -5.97
CA GLU A 72 -40.68 0.73 -4.86
C GLU A 72 -39.30 1.28 -5.26
N TYR A 73 -38.72 0.86 -6.40
CA TYR A 73 -37.42 1.37 -6.87
C TYR A 73 -37.53 2.82 -7.32
N LEU A 74 -38.69 3.23 -7.83
CA LEU A 74 -38.94 4.63 -8.20
C LEU A 74 -38.79 5.57 -7.00
N LYS A 75 -39.21 5.14 -5.81
CA LYS A 75 -39.07 5.91 -4.57
C LYS A 75 -37.58 6.07 -4.20
N ASN A 76 -36.82 4.99 -4.26
CA ASN A 76 -35.39 5.02 -3.94
C ASN A 76 -34.61 5.87 -4.96
N LEU A 77 -34.91 5.72 -6.25
CA LEU A 77 -34.28 6.55 -7.29
C LEU A 77 -34.61 8.04 -7.14
N LEU A 78 -35.80 8.38 -6.65
CA LEU A 78 -36.14 9.77 -6.36
C LEU A 78 -35.28 10.32 -5.21
N GLN A 79 -35.05 9.52 -4.17
CA GLN A 79 -34.16 9.85 -3.06
C GLN A 79 -32.69 9.93 -3.50
N GLU A 80 -32.30 9.13 -4.49
CA GLU A 80 -30.98 9.16 -5.12
C GLU A 80 -30.83 10.29 -6.17
N GLU A 81 -31.87 11.09 -6.39
CA GLU A 81 -31.93 12.17 -7.39
C GLU A 81 -31.72 11.69 -8.84
N LYS A 82 -32.01 10.41 -9.11
CA LYS A 82 -31.89 9.73 -10.41
C LYS A 82 -33.10 9.98 -11.32
N TYR A 83 -33.41 11.25 -11.56
CA TYR A 83 -34.64 11.66 -12.28
C TYR A 83 -34.70 11.17 -13.74
N LEU A 84 -33.57 11.13 -14.45
CA LEU A 84 -33.53 10.64 -15.83
C LEU A 84 -33.82 9.14 -15.91
N GLN A 85 -33.33 8.36 -14.93
CA GLN A 85 -33.62 6.94 -14.82
C GLN A 85 -35.12 6.69 -14.58
N ILE A 86 -35.76 7.53 -13.76
CA ILE A 86 -37.20 7.46 -13.50
C ILE A 86 -37.98 7.73 -14.78
N ILE A 87 -37.68 8.83 -15.49
CA ILE A 87 -38.36 9.19 -16.74
C ILE A 87 -38.21 8.09 -17.78
N ASN A 88 -36.97 7.60 -17.99
CA ASN A 88 -36.71 6.50 -18.91
C ASN A 88 -37.42 5.21 -18.48
N GLY A 89 -37.53 4.95 -17.18
CA GLY A 89 -38.22 3.77 -16.68
C GLY A 89 -39.72 3.81 -16.92
N LEU A 90 -40.35 4.98 -16.78
CA LEU A 90 -41.76 5.17 -17.12
C LEU A 90 -42.02 5.02 -18.62
N LEU A 91 -41.09 5.48 -19.48
CA LEU A 91 -41.22 5.37 -20.93
C LEU A 91 -40.96 3.96 -21.48
N THR A 92 -40.00 3.24 -20.89
CA THR A 92 -39.54 1.93 -21.39
C THR A 92 -40.15 0.74 -20.65
N GLY A 93 -40.79 0.96 -19.51
CA GLY A 93 -41.30 -0.10 -18.63
C GLY A 93 -40.21 -0.80 -17.80
N SER A 94 -38.95 -0.32 -17.83
CA SER A 94 -37.82 -0.90 -17.07
C SER A 94 -37.05 0.15 -16.27
N VAL A 95 -36.82 -0.09 -14.98
CA VAL A 95 -36.13 0.82 -14.06
C VAL A 95 -34.81 0.21 -13.59
N GLU A 96 -33.81 1.05 -13.36
CA GLU A 96 -32.54 0.62 -12.78
C GLU A 96 -32.70 0.17 -11.33
N THR A 97 -31.92 -0.84 -10.92
CA THR A 97 -31.82 -1.22 -9.51
C THR A 97 -31.25 -0.05 -8.70
N PRO A 98 -31.93 0.44 -7.64
CA PRO A 98 -31.46 1.55 -6.83
C PRO A 98 -30.11 1.25 -6.21
N LEU A 99 -29.24 2.25 -6.18
CA LEU A 99 -27.90 2.06 -5.66
C LEU A 99 -27.92 1.74 -4.16
N ALA A 100 -28.88 2.25 -3.41
CA ALA A 100 -29.05 1.93 -1.99
C ALA A 100 -29.25 0.42 -1.70
N LYS A 101 -29.66 -0.38 -2.71
CA LYS A 101 -29.74 -1.84 -2.60
C LYS A 101 -28.41 -2.55 -2.90
N LEU A 102 -27.51 -1.91 -3.64
CA LEU A 102 -26.28 -2.52 -4.16
C LEU A 102 -25.01 -1.98 -3.50
N ALA A 103 -25.07 -0.78 -2.91
CA ALA A 103 -23.96 -0.12 -2.25
C ALA A 103 -24.41 0.53 -0.95
N SER A 104 -23.49 0.64 0.01
CA SER A 104 -23.77 1.29 1.30
C SER A 104 -22.51 1.89 1.93
N GLY A 105 -22.72 2.55 3.07
CA GLY A 105 -21.64 3.15 3.86
C GLY A 105 -21.04 4.36 3.16
N SER A 106 -19.76 4.25 2.81
CA SER A 106 -18.93 5.34 2.28
C SER A 106 -19.07 5.55 0.76
N ILE A 107 -20.24 5.23 0.19
CA ILE A 107 -20.55 5.39 -1.25
C ILE A 107 -21.84 6.19 -1.37
N SER A 108 -21.79 7.29 -2.14
CA SER A 108 -22.96 8.17 -2.32
C SER A 108 -24.01 7.52 -3.20
N ALA A 109 -25.20 8.12 -3.23
CA ALA A 109 -26.26 7.80 -4.21
C ALA A 109 -25.80 7.90 -5.67
N GLN A 110 -24.73 8.66 -5.94
CA GLN A 110 -24.11 8.81 -7.25
C GLN A 110 -22.91 7.86 -7.43
N GLY A 111 -22.68 6.88 -6.56
CA GLY A 111 -21.63 5.90 -6.75
C GLY A 111 -20.21 6.42 -6.53
N VAL A 112 -20.07 7.51 -5.76
CA VAL A 112 -18.79 8.15 -5.46
C VAL A 112 -18.40 7.87 -4.02
N ALA A 113 -17.14 7.52 -3.79
CA ALA A 113 -16.60 7.32 -2.45
C ALA A 113 -16.59 8.63 -1.64
N HIS A 114 -17.09 8.64 -0.40
CA HIS A 114 -17.11 9.84 0.45
C HIS A 114 -17.14 9.51 1.94
N GLY A 115 -16.97 10.54 2.79
CA GLY A 115 -17.23 10.44 4.23
C GLY A 115 -16.09 9.82 5.05
N PHE A 116 -14.89 9.71 4.49
CA PHE A 116 -13.69 9.26 5.18
C PHE A 116 -12.45 10.02 4.71
N GLU A 117 -11.40 9.98 5.53
CA GLU A 117 -10.09 10.53 5.22
C GLU A 117 -9.06 9.42 5.03
N GLY A 118 -8.13 9.62 4.10
CA GLY A 118 -7.06 8.68 3.79
C GLY A 118 -7.45 7.59 2.77
N PRO A 119 -6.56 6.60 2.56
CA PRO A 119 -6.69 5.60 1.52
C PRO A 119 -7.55 4.42 2.00
N GLY A 120 -8.84 4.43 1.68
CA GLY A 120 -9.71 3.28 1.86
C GLY A 120 -9.46 2.18 0.83
N PHE A 121 -10.26 1.12 0.86
CA PHE A 121 -10.28 0.10 -0.20
C PHE A 121 -11.70 -0.40 -0.47
N LEU A 122 -11.95 -0.80 -1.71
CA LEU A 122 -13.24 -1.31 -2.14
C LEU A 122 -13.41 -2.78 -1.72
N SER A 123 -14.54 -3.13 -1.12
CA SER A 123 -14.89 -4.52 -0.81
C SER A 123 -16.38 -4.80 -1.01
N VAL A 124 -16.76 -6.06 -0.84
CA VAL A 124 -18.16 -6.46 -0.70
C VAL A 124 -18.39 -6.96 0.72
N GLN A 125 -19.43 -6.44 1.36
CA GLN A 125 -19.89 -6.88 2.68
C GLN A 125 -21.34 -7.33 2.57
N GLY A 126 -21.60 -8.61 2.82
CA GLY A 126 -22.91 -9.19 2.59
C GLY A 126 -23.31 -9.12 1.11
N GLN A 127 -24.34 -8.33 0.80
CA GLN A 127 -24.86 -8.12 -0.56
C GLN A 127 -24.69 -6.66 -1.00
N GLN A 128 -23.71 -5.94 -0.45
CA GLN A 128 -23.46 -4.54 -0.77
C GLN A 128 -21.99 -4.25 -1.04
N LEU A 129 -21.76 -3.38 -2.01
CA LEU A 129 -20.47 -2.75 -2.28
C LEU A 129 -20.21 -1.70 -1.20
N VAL A 130 -19.02 -1.73 -0.62
CA VAL A 130 -18.63 -0.82 0.46
C VAL A 130 -17.20 -0.35 0.24
N VAL A 131 -16.93 0.92 0.52
CA VAL A 131 -15.55 1.40 0.70
C VAL A 131 -15.22 1.36 2.19
N ASN A 132 -14.24 0.53 2.54
CA ASN A 132 -13.73 0.49 3.92
C ASN A 132 -12.76 1.66 4.12
N PRO A 133 -13.00 2.56 5.08
CA PRO A 133 -12.02 3.53 5.49
C PRO A 133 -10.72 2.86 5.96
N PRO A 134 -9.56 3.53 5.83
CA PRO A 134 -8.31 2.99 6.37
C PRO A 134 -8.40 2.80 7.88
N GLN A 135 -7.75 1.76 8.39
CA GLN A 135 -7.44 1.68 9.81
C GLN A 135 -6.37 2.73 10.18
N THR A 136 -6.11 2.92 11.47
CA THR A 136 -5.11 3.88 11.98
C THR A 136 -3.74 3.69 11.32
N PHE A 137 -3.34 2.45 11.05
CA PHE A 137 -2.08 2.12 10.42
C PHE A 137 -2.31 1.20 9.22
N VAL A 138 -1.97 1.69 8.03
CA VAL A 138 -1.94 0.87 6.82
C VAL A 138 -0.50 0.78 6.35
N TRP A 139 -0.02 -0.44 6.15
CA TRP A 139 1.33 -0.71 5.69
C TRP A 139 1.32 -1.87 4.70
N GLY A 140 2.27 -1.82 3.76
CA GLY A 140 2.50 -2.88 2.78
C GLY A 140 4.01 -3.06 2.56
N TYR A 141 4.39 -3.93 1.65
CA TYR A 141 5.79 -4.22 1.34
C TYR A 141 6.23 -3.53 0.05
N LYS A 142 7.41 -2.91 0.06
CA LYS A 142 8.10 -2.43 -1.15
C LYS A 142 8.49 -3.65 -1.98
N THR A 143 7.88 -3.85 -3.13
CA THR A 143 8.14 -5.01 -3.99
C THR A 143 8.41 -4.56 -5.42
N GLY A 144 9.48 -5.12 -6.03
CA GLY A 144 9.87 -4.82 -7.40
C GLY A 144 8.70 -5.02 -8.37
N TYR A 145 8.45 -4.03 -9.22
CA TYR A 145 7.29 -4.00 -10.12
C TYR A 145 7.72 -3.84 -11.57
N THR A 146 8.38 -2.73 -11.88
CA THR A 146 8.93 -2.52 -13.21
C THR A 146 10.34 -3.08 -13.24
N VAL A 147 10.65 -3.94 -14.21
CA VAL A 147 11.95 -4.59 -14.33
C VAL A 147 12.53 -4.40 -15.72
N GLY A 148 13.85 -4.25 -15.78
CA GLY A 148 14.61 -4.32 -17.02
C GLY A 148 15.21 -5.72 -17.18
N VAL A 149 14.82 -6.45 -18.21
CA VAL A 149 15.35 -7.78 -18.55
C VAL A 149 16.35 -7.64 -19.69
N LYS A 150 17.59 -8.08 -19.48
CA LYS A 150 18.65 -7.99 -20.50
C LYS A 150 18.35 -8.94 -21.65
N THR A 151 18.38 -8.42 -22.88
CA THR A 151 18.29 -9.20 -24.12
C THR A 151 19.63 -9.21 -24.84
N LYS A 152 19.72 -9.94 -25.97
CA LYS A 152 20.94 -9.97 -26.79
C LYS A 152 21.30 -8.58 -27.35
N ASP A 153 20.30 -7.81 -27.74
CA ASP A 153 20.47 -6.56 -28.48
C ASP A 153 20.13 -5.29 -27.66
N GLY A 154 19.75 -5.47 -26.39
CA GLY A 154 19.30 -4.36 -25.56
C GLY A 154 18.60 -4.80 -24.28
N LEU A 155 17.45 -4.20 -24.02
CA LEU A 155 16.68 -4.36 -22.78
C LEU A 155 15.17 -4.40 -23.08
N GLU A 156 14.46 -5.31 -22.43
CA GLU A 156 13.00 -5.26 -22.31
C GLU A 156 12.61 -4.66 -20.96
N ILE A 157 11.72 -3.67 -20.97
CA ILE A 157 11.11 -3.11 -19.75
C ILE A 157 9.73 -3.72 -19.61
N ARG A 158 9.52 -4.39 -18.47
CA ARG A 158 8.28 -5.12 -18.15
C ARG A 158 7.66 -4.62 -16.86
N GLU A 159 6.34 -4.55 -16.81
CA GLU A 159 5.55 -4.19 -15.62
C GLU A 159 4.85 -5.42 -15.04
N GLY A 160 4.81 -5.53 -13.71
CA GLY A 160 4.32 -6.74 -13.02
C GLY A 160 5.40 -7.81 -12.80
N GLY A 161 6.68 -7.43 -12.85
CA GLY A 161 7.83 -8.30 -12.63
C GLY A 161 8.37 -8.95 -13.91
N LYS A 162 9.28 -9.93 -13.74
CA LYS A 162 10.02 -10.55 -14.86
C LYS A 162 9.13 -11.16 -15.94
N SER A 163 8.03 -11.79 -15.53
CA SER A 163 7.05 -12.42 -16.44
C SER A 163 5.86 -11.51 -16.75
N GLY A 164 5.97 -10.22 -16.41
CA GLY A 164 4.93 -9.24 -16.60
C GLY A 164 4.79 -8.75 -18.05
N GLU A 165 3.91 -7.78 -18.24
CA GLU A 165 3.60 -7.20 -19.55
C GLU A 165 4.81 -6.45 -20.10
N LEU A 166 5.12 -6.66 -21.38
CA LEU A 166 6.16 -5.91 -22.08
C LEU A 166 5.65 -4.51 -22.42
N VAL A 167 6.24 -3.49 -21.80
CA VAL A 167 5.84 -2.10 -21.99
C VAL A 167 6.75 -1.39 -22.99
N LYS A 168 8.05 -1.72 -23.01
CA LYS A 168 9.02 -1.04 -23.87
C LYS A 168 10.23 -1.91 -24.18
N THR A 169 10.79 -1.76 -25.38
CA THR A 169 12.09 -2.33 -25.75
C THR A 169 13.08 -1.19 -26.02
N VAL A 170 14.31 -1.32 -25.53
CA VAL A 170 15.38 -0.31 -25.63
C VAL A 170 16.61 -0.96 -26.24
N SER A 171 17.15 -0.38 -27.32
CA SER A 171 18.39 -0.86 -27.95
C SER A 171 19.60 -0.61 -27.04
N SER A 172 20.67 -1.40 -27.18
CA SER A 172 21.89 -1.19 -26.38
C SER A 172 22.50 0.22 -26.56
N SER A 173 22.42 0.79 -27.77
CA SER A 173 22.85 2.16 -28.08
C SER A 173 21.99 3.25 -27.44
N ASP A 174 20.73 2.93 -27.09
CA ASP A 174 19.79 3.89 -26.52
C ASP A 174 19.71 3.82 -24.99
N ILE A 175 20.60 3.11 -24.29
CA ILE A 175 20.59 3.05 -22.83
C ILE A 175 21.05 4.39 -22.22
N LYS A 176 20.08 5.24 -21.87
CA LYS A 176 20.24 6.59 -21.29
C LYS A 176 19.07 6.97 -20.36
N ASN A 177 19.22 8.08 -19.62
CA ASN A 177 18.25 8.56 -18.63
C ASN A 177 16.83 8.73 -19.19
N GLU A 178 16.71 9.16 -20.45
CA GLU A 178 15.42 9.41 -21.11
C GLU A 178 14.69 8.11 -21.47
N THR A 179 15.40 6.98 -21.46
CA THR A 179 14.87 5.69 -21.90
C THR A 179 14.64 4.71 -20.75
N ILE A 180 15.44 4.83 -19.69
CA ILE A 180 15.43 3.94 -18.53
C ILE A 180 14.92 4.73 -17.31
N PRO A 181 13.88 4.25 -16.60
CA PRO A 181 13.47 4.80 -15.32
C PRO A 181 14.67 4.87 -14.36
N HIS A 182 14.91 6.05 -13.79
CA HIS A 182 16.15 6.34 -13.05
C HIS A 182 15.89 6.86 -11.63
N GLU A 183 14.65 6.73 -11.13
CA GLU A 183 14.30 7.18 -9.78
C GLU A 183 14.96 6.34 -8.69
N TYR A 184 15.06 5.01 -8.89
CA TYR A 184 15.65 4.08 -7.93
C TYR A 184 17.04 3.59 -8.31
N VAL A 185 17.36 3.57 -9.61
CA VAL A 185 18.65 3.10 -10.13
C VAL A 185 19.23 4.17 -11.04
N THR A 186 20.36 4.77 -10.65
CA THR A 186 21.03 5.74 -11.52
C THR A 186 21.50 5.08 -12.81
N ILE A 187 21.57 5.83 -13.91
CA ILE A 187 22.06 5.29 -15.19
C ILE A 187 23.49 4.74 -15.10
N THR A 188 24.32 5.30 -14.21
CA THR A 188 25.68 4.79 -13.96
C THR A 188 25.64 3.40 -13.35
N THR A 189 24.79 3.20 -12.33
CA THR A 189 24.59 1.88 -11.71
C THR A 189 23.98 0.90 -12.72
N PHE A 190 22.99 1.35 -13.48
CA PHE A 190 22.33 0.54 -14.50
C PHE A 190 23.32 0.07 -15.58
N LYS A 191 24.15 0.95 -16.13
CA LYS A 191 25.17 0.58 -17.14
C LYS A 191 26.21 -0.40 -16.58
N LYS A 192 26.61 -0.23 -15.32
CA LYS A 192 27.51 -1.18 -14.64
C LYS A 192 26.88 -2.56 -14.52
N TRP A 193 25.60 -2.63 -14.13
CA TRP A 193 24.84 -3.88 -14.13
C TRP A 193 24.76 -4.47 -15.53
N TYR A 194 24.25 -3.72 -16.51
CA TYR A 194 24.06 -4.17 -17.89
C TYR A 194 25.33 -4.79 -18.49
N ASN A 195 26.51 -4.21 -18.27
CA ASN A 195 27.78 -4.71 -18.78
C ASN A 195 28.29 -5.99 -18.09
N ARG A 196 27.80 -6.29 -16.88
CA ARG A 196 28.22 -7.44 -16.07
C ARG A 196 27.21 -8.59 -16.07
N SER A 197 25.96 -8.32 -16.41
CA SER A 197 24.87 -9.29 -16.37
C SER A 197 24.80 -10.13 -17.64
N ASP A 198 24.19 -11.31 -17.52
CA ASP A 198 23.94 -12.22 -18.64
C ASP A 198 22.58 -11.95 -19.29
N VAL A 199 22.37 -12.49 -20.50
CA VAL A 199 21.07 -12.42 -21.17
C VAL A 199 20.03 -13.18 -20.34
N GLY A 200 18.90 -12.54 -20.05
CA GLY A 200 17.84 -13.08 -19.20
C GLY A 200 17.94 -12.68 -17.72
N ASP A 201 19.05 -12.04 -17.30
CA ASP A 201 19.13 -11.36 -16.01
C ASP A 201 18.22 -10.15 -15.97
N TYR A 202 17.79 -9.76 -14.77
CA TYR A 202 16.92 -8.61 -14.59
C TYR A 202 17.35 -7.72 -13.43
N ILE A 203 16.90 -6.46 -13.49
CA ILE A 203 17.05 -5.45 -12.44
C ILE A 203 15.71 -4.77 -12.18
N ASN A 204 15.40 -4.50 -10.92
CA ASN A 204 14.23 -3.70 -10.55
C ASN A 204 14.49 -2.23 -10.87
N LEU A 205 13.58 -1.62 -11.63
CA LEU A 205 13.62 -0.22 -12.05
C LEU A 205 12.63 0.63 -11.25
N ASP A 206 11.51 0.04 -10.82
CA ASP A 206 10.48 0.69 -10.02
C ASP A 206 9.80 -0.29 -9.06
N TYR A 207 9.11 0.24 -8.05
CA TYR A 207 8.56 -0.53 -6.93
C TYR A 207 7.10 -0.20 -6.66
N SER A 208 6.31 -1.26 -6.49
CA SER A 208 4.93 -1.22 -6.02
C SER A 208 4.85 -1.37 -4.50
N LEU A 209 3.64 -1.15 -3.96
CA LEU A 209 3.27 -1.60 -2.62
C LEU A 209 2.32 -2.79 -2.73
N THR A 210 2.62 -3.88 -2.03
CA THR A 210 1.79 -5.10 -2.04
C THR A 210 1.73 -5.75 -0.65
N GLY A 211 0.86 -6.74 -0.46
CA GLY A 211 0.75 -7.48 0.80
C GLY A 211 0.35 -6.59 1.96
N PHE A 212 -0.61 -5.69 1.73
CA PHE A 212 -1.09 -4.77 2.74
C PHE A 212 -1.75 -5.49 3.93
N ASN A 213 -1.63 -4.91 5.12
CA ASN A 213 -2.16 -5.49 6.34
C ASN A 213 -3.69 -5.57 6.41
N ASP A 214 -4.39 -4.80 5.57
CA ASP A 214 -5.85 -4.84 5.43
C ASP A 214 -6.34 -5.65 4.22
N GLY A 215 -5.41 -6.34 3.53
CA GLY A 215 -5.74 -7.26 2.44
C GLY A 215 -6.09 -6.62 1.11
N ARG A 216 -5.92 -5.29 0.97
CA ARG A 216 -6.13 -4.60 -0.32
C ARG A 216 -5.14 -5.06 -1.39
N ASN A 217 -5.49 -4.81 -2.64
CA ASN A 217 -4.69 -5.14 -3.81
C ASN A 217 -3.38 -4.36 -3.86
N GLN A 218 -2.46 -4.88 -4.67
CA GLN A 218 -1.21 -4.21 -5.00
C GLN A 218 -1.47 -2.84 -5.64
N VAL A 219 -0.72 -1.83 -5.21
CA VAL A 219 -0.76 -0.49 -5.79
C VAL A 219 0.48 -0.29 -6.67
N PRO A 220 0.30 -0.09 -7.98
CA PRO A 220 1.41 0.13 -8.91
C PRO A 220 2.10 1.49 -8.66
N PRO A 221 3.38 1.65 -9.05
CA PRO A 221 4.17 2.84 -8.76
C PRO A 221 3.48 4.16 -9.14
N SER A 222 2.83 4.18 -10.31
CA SER A 222 2.13 5.34 -10.87
C SER A 222 0.98 5.87 -10.00
N GLN A 223 0.43 5.04 -9.11
CA GLN A 223 -0.71 5.38 -8.26
C GLN A 223 -0.33 5.66 -6.79
N ILE A 224 0.89 5.28 -6.36
CA ILE A 224 1.30 5.40 -4.95
C ILE A 224 1.23 6.85 -4.48
N LYS A 225 1.75 7.79 -5.27
CA LYS A 225 1.72 9.21 -4.93
C LYS A 225 0.28 9.73 -4.81
N THR A 226 -0.61 9.30 -5.70
CA THR A 226 -2.02 9.73 -5.71
C THR A 226 -2.77 9.24 -4.48
N PHE A 227 -2.55 7.99 -4.08
CA PHE A 227 -3.30 7.37 -2.98
C PHE A 227 -2.69 7.62 -1.60
N PHE A 228 -1.35 7.70 -1.51
CA PHE A 228 -0.63 7.72 -0.23
C PHE A 228 0.25 8.97 -0.04
N GLY A 229 0.46 9.77 -1.08
CA GLY A 229 1.24 11.00 -1.02
C GLY A 229 2.74 10.82 -1.27
N GLU A 230 3.45 11.96 -1.41
CA GLU A 230 4.88 12.02 -1.72
C GLU A 230 5.78 11.48 -0.59
N SER A 231 5.33 11.57 0.66
CA SER A 231 6.07 11.07 1.82
C SER A 231 6.29 9.56 1.76
N VAL A 232 5.32 8.81 1.23
CA VAL A 232 5.41 7.35 1.05
C VAL A 232 6.35 7.00 -0.09
N VAL A 233 6.32 7.75 -1.20
CA VAL A 233 7.30 7.61 -2.29
C VAL A 233 8.72 7.84 -1.76
N THR A 234 8.92 8.90 -0.97
CA THR A 234 10.20 9.21 -0.32
C THR A 234 10.62 8.10 0.64
N TYR A 235 9.69 7.56 1.44
CA TYR A 235 9.95 6.41 2.29
C TYR A 235 10.47 5.25 1.43
N MET A 236 9.74 4.84 0.38
CA MET A 236 10.14 3.74 -0.49
C MET A 236 11.52 3.92 -1.12
N LYS A 237 11.92 5.14 -1.48
CA LYS A 237 13.25 5.44 -2.03
C LYS A 237 14.39 5.23 -1.02
N ASN A 238 14.10 5.32 0.27
CA ASN A 238 15.11 5.24 1.31
C ASN A 238 15.35 3.82 1.84
N TYR A 239 14.42 2.87 1.68
CA TYR A 239 14.52 1.54 2.31
C TYR A 239 14.64 0.41 1.28
N PRO A 240 15.36 -0.68 1.59
CA PRO A 240 15.59 -1.77 0.64
C PRO A 240 14.30 -2.49 0.23
N SER A 241 14.33 -3.11 -0.95
CA SER A 241 13.24 -3.99 -1.41
C SER A 241 12.89 -5.06 -0.37
N GLY A 242 11.61 -5.35 -0.22
CA GLY A 242 11.07 -6.27 0.79
C GLY A 242 10.88 -5.64 2.17
N SER A 243 11.28 -4.38 2.37
CA SER A 243 10.97 -3.66 3.62
C SER A 243 9.49 -3.33 3.72
N PRO A 244 8.90 -3.41 4.94
CA PRO A 244 7.58 -2.85 5.17
C PRO A 244 7.63 -1.31 5.06
N VAL A 245 6.58 -0.73 4.51
CA VAL A 245 6.40 0.71 4.31
C VAL A 245 5.08 1.10 4.95
N MET A 246 5.14 2.04 5.88
CA MET A 246 3.94 2.63 6.47
C MET A 246 3.30 3.58 5.44
N ALA A 247 2.23 3.12 4.80
CA ALA A 247 1.58 3.80 3.70
C ALA A 247 0.55 4.84 4.18
N TYR A 248 -0.01 4.65 5.37
CA TYR A 248 -0.89 5.63 6.01
C TYR A 248 -0.81 5.54 7.53
N MET A 249 -0.83 6.70 8.17
CA MET A 249 -0.93 6.88 9.61
C MET A 249 -2.03 7.88 9.90
N GLY A 250 -3.16 7.41 10.43
CA GLY A 250 -4.21 8.27 10.95
C GLY A 250 -3.81 8.91 12.28
N PRO A 251 -4.75 9.59 12.97
CA PRO A 251 -4.52 10.11 14.31
C PRO A 251 -4.04 9.01 15.26
N HIS A 252 -2.91 9.24 15.94
CA HIS A 252 -2.27 8.27 16.82
C HIS A 252 -1.49 8.97 17.94
N SER A 253 -1.12 8.20 18.94
CA SER A 253 -0.28 8.59 20.07
C SER A 253 1.12 7.98 19.94
N GLU A 254 2.11 8.69 20.46
CA GLU A 254 3.50 8.25 20.50
C GLU A 254 3.96 8.13 21.95
N ASN A 255 4.41 6.94 22.36
CA ASN A 255 4.85 6.67 23.72
C ASN A 255 6.26 6.07 23.72
N VAL A 256 7.21 6.71 24.39
CA VAL A 256 8.56 6.15 24.56
C VAL A 256 8.48 4.94 25.49
N THR A 257 8.90 3.78 24.99
CA THR A 257 8.86 2.50 25.72
C THR A 257 10.20 2.07 26.27
N ALA A 258 11.28 2.44 25.59
CA ALA A 258 12.65 2.15 26.02
C ALA A 258 13.63 3.14 25.40
N SER A 259 14.76 3.34 26.08
CA SER A 259 15.87 4.16 25.63
C SER A 259 17.20 3.50 25.96
N SER A 260 18.24 3.83 25.22
CA SER A 260 19.62 3.43 25.46
C SER A 260 20.58 4.48 24.92
N ALA A 261 21.77 4.54 25.50
CA ALA A 261 22.83 5.46 25.09
C ALA A 261 24.17 4.72 25.13
N GLU A 262 25.05 5.04 24.18
CA GLU A 262 26.42 4.52 24.12
C GLU A 262 27.38 5.65 23.78
N SER A 263 28.56 5.64 24.40
CA SER A 263 29.66 6.54 24.03
C SER A 263 30.49 5.91 22.92
N LEU A 264 30.94 6.72 21.95
CA LEU A 264 31.78 6.25 20.84
C LEU A 264 33.17 5.80 21.30
N GLY A 265 33.76 6.53 22.25
CA GLY A 265 35.14 6.31 22.71
C GLY A 265 36.20 6.69 21.68
N SER A 266 37.47 6.70 22.10
CA SER A 266 38.61 7.02 21.22
C SER A 266 39.28 5.75 20.71
N HIS A 267 39.49 5.69 19.40
CA HIS A 267 40.30 4.70 18.69
C HIS A 267 41.03 5.43 17.54
N PRO A 268 42.08 6.21 17.86
CA PRO A 268 42.78 7.04 16.89
C PRO A 268 43.37 6.24 15.73
N GLU A 269 43.70 4.97 15.95
CA GLU A 269 44.22 4.03 14.96
C GLU A 269 43.29 3.84 13.74
N TYR A 270 41.99 4.10 13.90
CA TYR A 270 41.00 4.05 12.82
C TYR A 270 40.42 5.43 12.46
N GLY A 271 40.93 6.50 13.06
CA GLY A 271 40.51 7.89 12.85
C GLY A 271 39.20 8.26 13.55
N ASP A 272 39.30 8.97 14.68
CA ASP A 272 38.13 9.33 15.49
C ASP A 272 37.10 10.22 14.76
N ALA A 273 37.54 11.05 13.81
CA ALA A 273 36.63 11.85 12.99
C ALA A 273 35.77 10.99 12.05
N ALA A 274 36.37 10.02 11.35
CA ALA A 274 35.66 9.11 10.46
C ALA A 274 34.73 8.17 11.25
N ARG A 275 35.20 7.68 12.40
CA ARG A 275 34.37 6.90 13.34
C ARG A 275 33.15 7.68 13.81
N ALA A 276 33.32 8.94 14.21
CA ALA A 276 32.22 9.80 14.64
C ALA A 276 31.24 10.06 13.50
N TYR A 277 31.74 10.33 12.29
CA TYR A 277 30.90 10.46 11.10
C TYR A 277 30.04 9.19 10.88
N ASN A 278 30.65 8.01 10.88
CA ASN A 278 29.96 6.74 10.68
C ASN A 278 28.90 6.45 11.76
N ALA A 279 29.17 6.79 13.02
CA ALA A 279 28.18 6.69 14.09
C ALA A 279 26.97 7.61 13.84
N MET A 280 27.19 8.84 13.38
CA MET A 280 26.13 9.76 12.99
C MET A 280 25.33 9.24 11.78
N GLN A 281 25.99 8.66 10.77
CA GLN A 281 25.33 8.05 9.62
C GLN A 281 24.46 6.86 10.05
N PHE A 282 24.95 6.01 10.96
CA PHE A 282 24.15 4.91 11.52
C PHE A 282 22.88 5.43 12.19
N ALA A 283 23.00 6.44 13.06
CA ALA A 283 21.84 7.05 13.70
C ALA A 283 20.85 7.63 12.66
N ARG A 284 21.34 8.33 11.63
CA ARG A 284 20.51 8.85 10.53
C ARG A 284 19.80 7.76 9.73
N ALA A 285 20.48 6.64 9.50
CA ALA A 285 19.94 5.51 8.74
C ALA A 285 18.77 4.83 9.46
N TRP A 286 18.80 4.78 10.78
CA TRP A 286 17.77 4.13 11.58
C TRP A 286 16.71 5.10 12.12
N ASN A 287 17.02 6.39 12.26
CA ASN A 287 16.10 7.38 12.78
C ASN A 287 14.82 7.52 11.93
N GLY A 288 13.66 7.39 12.58
CA GLY A 288 12.35 7.46 11.94
C GLY A 288 11.92 6.16 11.26
N THR A 289 12.67 5.05 11.42
CA THR A 289 12.26 3.74 10.90
C THR A 289 11.03 3.25 11.66
N ILE A 290 9.94 3.02 10.94
CA ILE A 290 8.70 2.45 11.50
C ILE A 290 8.65 0.97 11.14
N ILE A 291 8.42 0.12 12.15
CA ILE A 291 8.37 -1.34 12.00
C ILE A 291 6.97 -1.80 12.40
N PRO A 292 6.13 -2.21 11.44
CA PRO A 292 4.79 -2.68 11.72
C PRO A 292 4.74 -3.93 12.62
N PRO A 293 3.56 -4.25 13.20
CA PRO A 293 3.38 -5.43 14.03
C PRO A 293 3.81 -6.72 13.31
N LYS A 294 4.55 -7.60 14.01
CA LYS A 294 4.94 -8.92 13.49
C LYS A 294 5.72 -8.87 12.18
N THR A 295 6.45 -7.78 11.93
CA THR A 295 7.32 -7.61 10.76
C THR A 295 8.74 -7.27 11.18
N GLY A 296 9.67 -7.24 10.23
CA GLY A 296 10.99 -6.66 10.47
C GLY A 296 11.39 -5.70 9.37
N SER A 297 12.15 -4.68 9.74
CA SER A 297 12.64 -3.66 8.81
C SER A 297 14.15 -3.45 8.96
N ASN A 298 14.72 -2.84 7.93
CA ASN A 298 16.11 -2.47 7.81
C ASN A 298 16.29 -0.96 8.03
N GLY A 299 17.53 -0.53 8.19
CA GLY A 299 17.88 0.89 8.08
C GLY A 299 17.80 1.37 6.64
N LYS A 300 17.85 2.70 6.44
CA LYS A 300 17.82 3.31 5.11
C LYS A 300 19.02 2.88 4.26
N GLU A 301 18.78 2.44 3.03
CA GLU A 301 19.79 1.94 2.08
C GLU A 301 20.60 3.05 1.41
N ASN A 302 20.08 4.27 1.37
CA ASN A 302 20.72 5.41 0.72
C ASN A 302 21.68 6.20 1.62
N ILE A 303 21.94 5.73 2.84
CA ILE A 303 22.91 6.34 3.75
C ILE A 303 24.30 5.73 3.51
N GLY A 304 25.24 6.60 3.13
CA GLY A 304 26.64 6.24 2.92
C GLY A 304 27.43 6.22 4.23
N PHE A 305 28.55 5.51 4.21
CA PHE A 305 29.51 5.42 5.29
C PHE A 305 30.92 5.60 4.75
N ASP A 306 31.80 6.17 5.56
CA ASP A 306 33.20 6.39 5.21
C ASP A 306 34.03 5.14 5.55
N PRO A 307 34.80 4.60 4.59
CA PRO A 307 35.72 3.51 4.87
C PRO A 307 36.90 4.01 5.71
N CYS A 308 37.16 3.34 6.82
CA CYS A 308 38.34 3.52 7.64
C CYS A 308 39.39 2.44 7.26
N PRO A 309 40.66 2.80 7.00
CA PRO A 309 41.71 1.82 6.76
C PRO A 309 41.80 0.80 7.90
N ASP A 310 41.81 -0.48 7.56
CA ASP A 310 41.93 -1.57 8.52
C ASP A 310 42.57 -2.79 7.85
N PRO A 311 43.82 -3.16 8.21
CA PRO A 311 44.53 -4.27 7.59
C PRO A 311 43.90 -5.63 7.91
N ASN A 312 43.05 -5.72 8.93
CA ASN A 312 42.37 -6.97 9.31
C ASN A 312 41.06 -7.19 8.54
N ALA A 313 40.58 -6.18 7.82
CA ALA A 313 39.37 -6.29 7.01
C ALA A 313 39.69 -6.92 5.64
N THR A 314 38.80 -7.79 5.13
CA THR A 314 38.94 -8.55 3.87
C THR A 314 39.17 -7.68 2.62
N GLY A 315 39.00 -6.35 2.72
CA GLY A 315 39.29 -5.38 1.65
C GLY A 315 40.25 -4.25 2.05
N GLY A 316 40.97 -4.38 3.17
CA GLY A 316 41.90 -3.36 3.68
C GLY A 316 41.22 -2.14 4.32
N SER A 317 39.88 -2.15 4.45
CA SER A 317 39.11 -1.10 5.13
C SER A 317 37.82 -1.65 5.73
N ALA A 318 37.35 -1.00 6.79
CA ALA A 318 36.09 -1.30 7.47
C ALA A 318 35.34 0.00 7.81
N VAL A 319 34.04 -0.11 8.09
CA VAL A 319 33.25 1.03 8.57
C VAL A 319 33.34 1.09 10.09
N HIS A 320 34.40 1.68 10.62
CA HIS A 320 34.57 1.82 12.08
C HIS A 320 33.63 2.89 12.66
N GLY A 321 33.26 2.73 13.93
CA GLY A 321 32.35 3.64 14.65
C GLY A 321 30.88 3.23 14.67
N VAL A 322 30.48 2.21 13.89
CA VAL A 322 29.09 1.70 13.88
C VAL A 322 28.76 0.79 15.06
N CYS A 323 29.76 0.15 15.69
CA CYS A 323 29.52 -0.79 16.78
C CYS A 323 28.83 -0.14 18.01
N PRO A 324 29.28 1.03 18.51
CA PRO A 324 28.56 1.73 19.58
C PRO A 324 27.13 2.11 19.20
N ALA A 325 26.90 2.54 17.95
CA ALA A 325 25.55 2.83 17.48
C ALA A 325 24.66 1.58 17.41
N GLY A 326 25.21 0.45 16.94
CA GLY A 326 24.54 -0.84 16.94
C GLY A 326 24.23 -1.34 18.36
N ARG A 327 25.11 -1.09 19.33
CA ARG A 327 24.85 -1.41 20.75
C ARG A 327 23.74 -0.53 21.34
N SER A 328 23.71 0.76 21.02
CA SER A 328 22.66 1.69 21.45
C SER A 328 21.30 1.24 20.89
N LEU A 329 21.23 0.90 19.60
CA LEU A 329 20.02 0.34 18.99
C LEU A 329 19.60 -0.96 19.68
N ARG A 330 20.53 -1.92 19.82
CA ARG A 330 20.31 -3.20 20.51
C ARG A 330 19.79 -3.00 21.93
N GLY A 331 20.40 -2.10 22.69
CA GLY A 331 20.03 -1.78 24.07
C GLY A 331 18.59 -1.27 24.15
N ALA A 332 18.22 -0.33 23.28
CA ALA A 332 16.85 0.18 23.23
C ALA A 332 15.85 -0.90 22.78
N THR A 333 16.18 -1.70 21.78
CA THR A 333 15.29 -2.77 21.30
C THR A 333 15.10 -3.88 22.34
N ALA A 334 16.17 -4.29 23.02
CA ALA A 334 16.11 -5.32 24.06
C ALA A 334 15.31 -4.84 25.28
N ALA A 335 15.53 -3.58 25.72
CA ALA A 335 14.75 -2.97 26.79
C ALA A 335 13.26 -2.83 26.44
N ALA A 336 12.91 -2.69 25.16
CA ALA A 336 11.53 -2.72 24.66
C ALA A 336 10.95 -4.14 24.50
N GLY A 337 11.67 -5.19 24.90
CA GLY A 337 11.23 -6.59 24.79
C GLY A 337 11.26 -7.17 23.38
N LEU A 338 11.99 -6.54 22.45
CA LEU A 338 12.21 -7.04 21.10
C LEU A 338 13.34 -8.08 21.09
N PRO A 339 13.33 -9.05 20.16
CA PRO A 339 14.46 -9.95 19.97
C PRO A 339 15.72 -9.19 19.52
N LEU A 340 16.88 -9.83 19.69
CA LEU A 340 18.15 -9.33 19.17
C LEU A 340 18.02 -9.05 17.65
N PRO A 341 18.34 -7.84 17.17
CA PRO A 341 18.31 -7.54 15.75
C PRO A 341 19.25 -8.47 14.97
N SER A 342 18.80 -8.98 13.83
CA SER A 342 19.68 -9.73 12.91
C SER A 342 20.80 -8.82 12.44
N GLY A 343 22.00 -9.36 12.26
CA GLY A 343 23.20 -8.59 11.93
C GLY A 343 23.85 -7.87 13.12
N ILE A 344 23.26 -7.94 14.32
CA ILE A 344 23.84 -7.41 15.56
C ILE A 344 24.20 -8.55 16.54
N ARG A 345 25.37 -8.44 17.18
CA ARG A 345 25.86 -9.36 18.22
C ARG A 345 25.77 -8.72 19.62
N TRP A 346 25.76 -9.55 20.68
CA TRP A 346 25.76 -9.07 22.07
C TRP A 346 27.09 -8.51 22.57
N GLY A 347 28.20 -8.82 21.89
CA GLY A 347 29.53 -8.33 22.26
C GLY A 347 29.76 -6.84 21.98
N GLU A 348 30.99 -6.41 22.26
CA GLU A 348 31.48 -5.05 21.99
C GLU A 348 31.51 -4.76 20.48
N LEU A 349 32.02 -5.72 19.70
CA LEU A 349 31.96 -5.74 18.24
C LEU A 349 30.56 -6.18 17.79
N SER A 350 29.63 -5.24 17.84
CA SER A 350 28.21 -5.52 17.63
C SER A 350 27.86 -5.73 16.15
N ILE A 351 28.58 -5.09 15.22
CA ILE A 351 28.42 -5.26 13.76
C ILE A 351 29.65 -5.99 13.21
N ALA A 352 29.43 -7.05 12.43
CA ALA A 352 30.52 -7.79 11.80
C ALA A 352 31.05 -7.08 10.54
N TYR A 353 32.31 -7.33 10.17
CA TYR A 353 32.98 -6.69 9.02
C TYR A 353 32.26 -6.88 7.68
N ASP A 354 31.54 -7.98 7.52
CA ASP A 354 30.81 -8.37 6.30
C ASP A 354 29.33 -7.95 6.33
N THR A 355 28.88 -7.28 7.40
CA THR A 355 27.49 -6.88 7.59
C THR A 355 27.32 -5.39 7.27
N SER A 356 26.47 -5.08 6.28
CA SER A 356 26.04 -3.69 6.04
C SER A 356 25.32 -3.14 7.28
N PRO A 357 25.71 -1.97 7.83
CA PRO A 357 25.08 -1.40 9.02
C PRO A 357 23.60 -1.01 8.85
N THR A 358 23.12 -1.01 7.60
CA THR A 358 21.73 -0.67 7.24
C THR A 358 20.98 -1.87 6.69
N VAL A 359 21.35 -2.35 5.50
CA VAL A 359 20.65 -3.45 4.80
C VAL A 359 20.97 -4.82 5.43
N GLY A 360 22.14 -4.96 6.06
CA GLY A 360 22.54 -6.21 6.74
C GLY A 360 21.96 -6.35 8.14
N VAL A 361 21.44 -5.26 8.73
CA VAL A 361 20.82 -5.26 10.06
C VAL A 361 19.30 -5.21 9.94
N LYS A 362 18.61 -6.09 10.66
CA LYS A 362 17.13 -6.15 10.66
C LYS A 362 16.57 -6.21 12.07
N VAL A 363 15.73 -5.24 12.42
CA VAL A 363 15.00 -5.22 13.69
C VAL A 363 13.63 -5.85 13.46
N TYR A 364 13.28 -6.86 14.26
CA TYR A 364 11.96 -7.50 14.21
C TYR A 364 11.07 -7.01 15.35
N ASN A 365 9.86 -6.57 15.00
CA ASN A 365 8.85 -6.17 15.95
C ASN A 365 7.94 -7.37 16.28
N ASN A 366 8.18 -8.02 17.41
CA ASN A 366 7.36 -9.12 17.90
C ASN A 366 6.06 -8.66 18.60
N HIS A 367 5.79 -7.35 18.71
CA HIS A 367 4.55 -6.83 19.30
C HIS A 367 3.38 -6.85 18.31
N ASN A 368 2.19 -6.55 18.81
CA ASN A 368 0.95 -6.41 18.02
C ASN A 368 0.63 -4.93 17.66
N TYR A 369 1.55 -4.01 17.89
CA TYR A 369 1.44 -2.59 17.54
C TYR A 369 2.69 -2.12 16.79
N PRO A 370 2.61 -1.10 15.91
CA PRO A 370 3.77 -0.55 15.24
C PRO A 370 4.73 0.13 16.23
N ILE A 371 6.03 0.05 15.94
CA ILE A 371 7.07 0.79 16.68
C ILE A 371 7.81 1.74 15.75
N LYS A 372 8.32 2.83 16.30
CA LYS A 372 9.23 3.76 15.61
C LYS A 372 10.57 3.80 16.35
N LEU A 373 11.65 3.58 15.60
CA LEU A 373 13.01 3.74 16.09
C LEU A 373 13.41 5.21 15.93
N VAL A 374 13.84 5.84 17.03
CA VAL A 374 14.36 7.19 17.03
C VAL A 374 15.79 7.15 17.51
N MET A 375 16.71 7.64 16.68
CA MET A 375 18.14 7.68 16.99
C MET A 375 18.70 9.06 16.69
N TRP A 376 19.59 9.53 17.55
CA TRP A 376 20.29 10.80 17.36
C TRP A 376 21.65 10.76 18.06
N THR A 377 22.48 11.76 17.80
CA THR A 377 23.81 11.86 18.38
C THR A 377 24.02 13.22 19.02
N GLU A 378 24.82 13.27 20.07
CA GLU A 378 25.20 14.48 20.79
C GLU A 378 26.73 14.52 20.96
N GLY A 379 27.34 15.70 20.86
CA GLY A 379 28.80 15.85 20.90
C GLY A 379 29.49 15.63 19.55
N SER A 380 30.81 15.37 19.58
CA SER A 380 31.64 15.18 18.39
C SER A 380 32.92 14.39 18.69
N GLY A 381 33.57 13.87 17.64
CA GLY A 381 34.80 13.08 17.76
C GLY A 381 34.63 11.89 18.71
N ALA A 382 35.66 11.56 19.47
CA ALA A 382 35.62 10.47 20.45
C ALA A 382 34.59 10.68 21.58
N GLY A 383 34.19 11.93 21.84
CA GLY A 383 33.19 12.29 22.85
C GLY A 383 31.74 12.20 22.36
N LEU A 384 31.50 11.70 21.15
CA LEU A 384 30.15 11.52 20.61
C LEU A 384 29.36 10.49 21.43
N VAL A 385 28.13 10.85 21.80
CA VAL A 385 27.14 9.96 22.43
C VAL A 385 26.06 9.62 21.43
N ILE A 386 25.72 8.33 21.32
CA ILE A 386 24.70 7.80 20.43
C ILE A 386 23.48 7.38 21.25
N ASN A 387 22.38 8.08 21.05
CA ASN A 387 21.12 7.84 21.74
C ASN A 387 20.15 7.09 20.83
N SER A 388 19.42 6.14 21.42
CA SER A 388 18.38 5.36 20.76
C SER A 388 17.16 5.24 21.65
N ARG A 389 15.96 5.27 21.07
CA ARG A 389 14.72 4.94 21.77
C ARG A 389 13.73 4.24 20.86
N VAL A 390 12.90 3.41 21.48
CA VAL A 390 11.76 2.74 20.85
C VAL A 390 10.48 3.46 21.26
N VAL A 391 9.73 3.92 20.27
CA VAL A 391 8.45 4.60 20.45
C VAL A 391 7.34 3.67 20.00
N LYS A 392 6.38 3.39 20.88
CA LYS A 392 5.12 2.70 20.54
C LYS A 392 4.19 3.68 19.83
N LEU A 393 3.59 3.25 18.73
CA LEU A 393 2.52 3.95 18.04
C LEU A 393 1.18 3.28 18.38
N SER A 394 0.20 4.04 18.88
CA SER A 394 -1.12 3.52 19.28
C SER A 394 -2.29 4.44 18.99
#